data_AF-A0A0M3IP00-F1
#
_entry.id   AF-A0A0M3IP00-F1
#
_cell.length_a   1.000
_cell.length_b   1.000
_cell.length_c   1.000
_cell.angle_alpha   90.00
_cell.angle_beta   90.00
_cell.angle_gamma   90.00
#
_symmetry.space_group_name_H-M   'P 1'
#
loop_
_entity.id
_entity.type
_entity.pdbx_description
1 polymer ?
#
loop_
_entity_poly.entity_id
_entity_poly.type
_entity_poly.pdbx_seq_one_letter_code
_entity_poly.pdbx_strand_id
1 'polypeptide(L)'
;MCRVASSLDDGVRADFCKWFIEHQLSEYTVLYGESESIAWLDKIDMRYRWFVQKLTEFERSGMAKVFPPDWEMGRRLTLEYCNLTRDMLERMMRRRRAELDFKVLAYAINHTIMFESLLCKRFPAKEGFNFDKIIWRVFDKYMDVFVSAQKKNLDNFLEGCITRIRSGAERPVREAAPSAYPLPSSADMFLLSKKIVAESSKLSSNPNALLTDLVDVLRGCFRGYAHGCLTAFLPSLSSTQSSSASILQTLMRDETAVRLTTDQQFFTCCILATADWCAETTLQLQEKLKQRVQSIDLNQEMELFYSISNNALAVLVQDVESACDAALQAMIKINWSGVESVGDESPYVSSIRSHLRSSVPLIRDFFADRRKYFAHFCLKLATQLVNKFLGALFRCRPVSVTGAEQLLLDTHALKTFLLSMPSVESSISTKPPTIYTNGVVKTMTKAEMILKVSGNFCSEYDDPYSFVQGNHSPLTIEFRKKQTRYQQKTFWIRTWDNKELLNVCFLSEINS
;
A
#
# COMPACT_ATOMS: atom_id res chain seq x y z
N MET A 1 71.10 -20.09 -0.94
CA MET A 1 70.26 -19.84 -2.13
C MET A 1 69.36 -18.62 -1.95
N CYS A 2 68.44 -18.55 -0.96
CA CYS A 2 67.57 -17.38 -0.76
C CYS A 2 68.34 -16.06 -0.53
N ARG A 3 69.43 -16.08 0.26
CA ARG A 3 70.30 -14.90 0.45
C ARG A 3 71.03 -14.46 -0.82
N VAL A 4 71.29 -15.39 -1.76
CA VAL A 4 71.90 -15.10 -3.06
C VAL A 4 70.84 -14.54 -4.01
N ALA A 5 69.62 -15.06 -3.98
CA ALA A 5 68.49 -14.50 -4.71
C ALA A 5 68.11 -13.09 -4.22
N SER A 6 68.27 -12.78 -2.93
CA SER A 6 68.12 -11.41 -2.41
C SER A 6 69.17 -10.42 -2.91
N SER A 7 70.32 -10.91 -3.40
CA SER A 7 71.38 -10.08 -4.00
C SER A 7 71.30 -10.01 -5.52
N LEU A 8 70.31 -10.69 -6.13
CA LEU A 8 70.03 -10.65 -7.56
C LEU A 8 68.88 -9.66 -7.85
N ASP A 9 68.59 -9.44 -9.13
CA ASP A 9 67.55 -8.54 -9.61
C ASP A 9 66.15 -8.89 -9.06
N ASP A 10 65.30 -7.86 -8.91
CA ASP A 10 63.97 -7.96 -8.29
C ASP A 10 63.05 -8.97 -9.00
N GLY A 11 63.22 -9.15 -10.31
CA GLY A 11 62.49 -10.15 -11.11
C GLY A 11 62.78 -11.59 -10.69
N VAL A 12 64.05 -11.92 -10.41
CA VAL A 12 64.47 -13.29 -10.03
C VAL A 12 63.86 -13.68 -8.68
N ARG A 13 63.80 -12.73 -7.74
CA ARG A 13 63.14 -12.93 -6.44
C ARG A 13 61.63 -13.17 -6.60
N ALA A 14 60.97 -12.40 -7.46
CA ALA A 14 59.53 -12.54 -7.69
C ALA A 14 59.19 -13.91 -8.30
N ASP A 15 59.94 -14.34 -9.32
CA ASP A 15 59.76 -15.63 -9.98
C ASP A 15 60.00 -16.80 -9.03
N PHE A 16 61.04 -16.73 -8.18
CA PHE A 16 61.30 -17.76 -7.19
C PHE A 16 60.20 -17.84 -6.13
N CYS A 17 59.73 -16.70 -5.61
CA CYS A 17 58.60 -16.65 -4.69
C CYS A 17 57.35 -17.30 -5.32
N LYS A 18 57.06 -16.95 -6.58
CA LYS A 18 55.94 -17.49 -7.34
C LYS A 18 56.04 -19.01 -7.51
N TRP A 19 57.16 -19.50 -8.03
CA TRP A 19 57.40 -20.94 -8.20
C TRP A 19 57.22 -21.72 -6.89
N PHE A 20 57.79 -21.21 -5.78
CA PHE A 20 57.67 -21.86 -4.49
C PHE A 20 56.21 -21.94 -4.04
N ILE A 21 55.46 -20.83 -4.16
CA ILE A 21 54.04 -20.77 -3.78
C ILE A 21 53.21 -21.72 -4.65
N GLU A 22 53.42 -21.72 -5.96
CA GLU A 22 52.73 -22.63 -6.89
C GLU A 22 53.03 -24.10 -6.54
N HIS A 23 54.28 -24.41 -6.19
CA HIS A 23 54.64 -25.75 -5.74
C HIS A 23 53.91 -26.14 -4.45
N GLN A 24 53.86 -25.26 -3.44
CA GLN A 24 53.13 -25.52 -2.19
C GLN A 24 51.62 -25.72 -2.39
N LEU A 25 51.03 -25.04 -3.38
CA LEU A 25 49.59 -25.09 -3.69
C LEU A 25 49.23 -26.11 -4.78
N SER A 26 50.20 -26.83 -5.35
CA SER A 26 49.95 -27.83 -6.39
C SER A 26 49.06 -28.98 -5.92
N GLU A 27 49.23 -29.44 -4.68
CA GLU A 27 48.38 -30.47 -4.06
C GLU A 27 46.93 -29.97 -3.90
N TYR A 28 46.76 -28.69 -3.56
CA TYR A 28 45.46 -28.07 -3.35
C TYR A 28 44.62 -28.02 -4.62
N THR A 29 45.23 -27.69 -5.77
CA THR A 29 44.51 -27.60 -7.04
C THR A 29 43.96 -28.95 -7.49
N VAL A 30 44.65 -30.04 -7.13
CA VAL A 30 44.22 -31.42 -7.40
C VAL A 30 43.11 -31.82 -6.44
N LEU A 31 43.33 -31.70 -5.11
CA LEU A 31 42.38 -32.13 -4.09
C LEU A 31 41.02 -31.45 -4.21
N TYR A 32 41.02 -30.16 -4.54
CA TYR A 32 39.81 -29.34 -4.57
C TYR A 32 39.42 -28.92 -5.99
N GLY A 33 39.83 -29.70 -7.00
CA GLY A 33 39.49 -29.50 -8.39
C GLY A 33 37.97 -29.49 -8.64
N GLU A 34 37.54 -28.85 -9.72
CA GLU A 34 36.10 -28.56 -9.97
C GLU A 34 35.19 -29.79 -10.04
N SER A 35 35.74 -30.96 -10.37
CA SER A 35 34.99 -32.23 -10.49
C SER A 35 34.97 -33.04 -9.19
N GLU A 36 35.75 -32.63 -8.19
CA GLU A 36 35.90 -33.39 -6.95
C GLU A 36 34.73 -33.14 -6.01
N SER A 37 34.20 -34.22 -5.41
CA SER A 37 33.08 -34.12 -4.48
C SER A 37 33.42 -33.35 -3.19
N ILE A 38 34.70 -33.34 -2.80
CA ILE A 38 35.20 -32.58 -1.64
C ILE A 38 35.32 -31.07 -1.94
N ALA A 39 35.29 -30.68 -3.22
CA ALA A 39 35.46 -29.28 -3.62
C ALA A 39 34.21 -28.42 -3.39
N TRP A 40 33.04 -29.05 -3.27
CA TRP A 40 31.74 -28.39 -3.21
C TRP A 40 31.54 -27.56 -1.93
N LEU A 41 30.58 -26.63 -2.01
CA LEU A 41 30.33 -25.61 -1.00
C LEU A 41 29.91 -26.17 0.37
N ASP A 42 29.28 -27.34 0.40
CA ASP A 42 28.89 -28.05 1.63
C ASP A 42 30.10 -28.53 2.45
N LYS A 43 31.30 -28.54 1.86
CA LYS A 43 32.57 -28.94 2.50
C LYS A 43 33.62 -27.83 2.46
N ILE A 44 33.19 -26.57 2.30
CA ILE A 44 34.13 -25.44 2.18
C ILE A 44 35.03 -25.28 3.42
N ASP A 45 34.58 -25.74 4.59
CA ASP A 45 35.35 -25.71 5.83
C ASP A 45 36.60 -26.61 5.75
N MET A 46 36.53 -27.74 5.03
CA MET A 46 37.67 -28.61 4.76
C MET A 46 38.76 -27.85 4.00
N ARG A 47 38.36 -27.05 3.01
CA ARG A 47 39.25 -26.22 2.19
C ARG A 47 40.05 -25.27 3.06
N TYR A 48 39.35 -24.54 3.95
CA TYR A 48 39.99 -23.62 4.89
C TYR A 48 40.87 -24.33 5.92
N ARG A 49 40.43 -25.50 6.42
CA ARG A 49 41.22 -26.31 7.37
C ARG A 49 42.51 -26.81 6.73
N TRP A 50 42.46 -27.28 5.49
CA TRP A 50 43.63 -27.71 4.73
C TRP A 50 44.67 -26.59 4.66
N PHE A 51 44.25 -25.37 4.33
CA PHE A 51 45.18 -24.24 4.23
C PHE A 51 45.76 -23.82 5.58
N VAL A 52 44.93 -23.79 6.64
CA VAL A 52 45.42 -23.50 7.99
C VAL A 52 46.49 -24.52 8.40
N GLN A 53 46.28 -25.80 8.13
CA GLN A 53 47.26 -26.86 8.39
C GLN A 53 48.54 -26.65 7.56
N LYS A 54 48.41 -26.38 6.25
CA LYS A 54 49.55 -26.14 5.35
C LYS A 54 50.39 -24.95 5.80
N LEU A 55 49.75 -23.84 6.20
CA LEU A 55 50.43 -22.65 6.69
C LEU A 55 51.15 -22.92 8.02
N THR A 56 50.50 -23.64 8.95
CA THR A 56 51.13 -24.04 10.21
C THR A 56 52.32 -24.99 10.00
N GLU A 57 52.23 -25.91 9.04
CA GLU A 57 53.34 -26.80 8.68
C GLU A 57 54.53 -26.04 8.07
N PHE A 58 54.25 -25.08 7.18
CA PHE A 58 55.27 -24.21 6.58
C PHE A 58 56.08 -23.44 7.66
N GLU A 59 55.42 -23.00 8.72
CA GLU A 59 56.07 -22.31 9.85
C GLU A 59 56.81 -23.27 10.78
N ARG A 60 56.18 -24.41 11.12
CA ARG A 60 56.72 -25.38 12.09
C ARG A 60 57.92 -26.17 11.56
N SER A 61 57.94 -26.47 10.27
CA SER A 61 59.04 -27.20 9.61
C SER A 61 60.36 -26.42 9.57
N GLY A 62 60.37 -25.14 9.97
CA GLY A 62 61.53 -24.26 9.88
C GLY A 62 61.78 -23.71 8.46
N MET A 63 61.00 -24.15 7.47
CA MET A 63 61.10 -23.68 6.09
C MET A 63 60.83 -22.18 5.98
N ALA A 64 59.88 -21.64 6.77
CA ALA A 64 59.65 -20.20 6.86
C ALA A 64 60.89 -19.39 7.27
N LYS A 65 61.79 -19.96 8.11
CA LYS A 65 63.01 -19.29 8.58
C LYS A 65 64.13 -19.26 7.53
N VAL A 66 64.02 -20.06 6.46
CA VAL A 66 64.98 -20.08 5.35
C VAL A 66 64.85 -18.83 4.49
N PHE A 67 63.65 -18.23 4.46
CA PHE A 67 63.36 -17.03 3.70
C PHE A 67 63.67 -15.76 4.52
N PRO A 68 64.17 -14.70 3.88
CA PRO A 68 64.28 -13.39 4.52
C PRO A 68 62.93 -12.91 5.06
N PRO A 69 62.86 -12.34 6.28
CA PRO A 69 61.60 -11.91 6.90
C PRO A 69 60.82 -10.87 6.08
N ASP A 70 61.54 -10.00 5.35
CA ASP A 70 60.99 -8.96 4.48
C ASP A 70 60.28 -9.52 3.23
N TRP A 71 60.51 -10.78 2.89
CA TRP A 71 59.78 -11.43 1.79
C TRP A 71 58.34 -11.74 2.16
N GLU A 72 58.00 -11.82 3.46
CA GLU A 72 56.66 -12.10 3.97
C GLU A 72 56.02 -13.34 3.31
N MET A 73 56.77 -14.43 3.15
CA MET A 73 56.33 -15.62 2.41
C MET A 73 55.01 -16.22 2.89
N GLY A 74 54.75 -16.22 4.22
CA GLY A 74 53.46 -16.68 4.75
C GLY A 74 52.27 -15.83 4.28
N ARG A 75 52.47 -14.51 4.16
CA ARG A 75 51.48 -13.56 3.66
C ARG A 75 51.26 -13.74 2.15
N ARG A 76 52.32 -13.92 1.37
CA ARG A 76 52.25 -14.21 -0.08
C ARG A 76 51.57 -15.54 -0.38
N LEU A 77 51.92 -16.60 0.36
CA LEU A 77 51.28 -17.92 0.25
C LEU A 77 49.78 -17.82 0.56
N THR A 78 49.41 -17.08 1.60
CA THR A 78 48.00 -16.84 1.96
C THR A 78 47.26 -16.06 0.88
N LEU A 79 47.89 -15.02 0.33
CA LEU A 79 47.29 -14.21 -0.74
C LEU A 79 46.99 -15.05 -1.98
N GLU A 80 47.97 -15.86 -2.41
CA GLU A 80 47.81 -16.71 -3.58
C GLU A 80 46.77 -17.81 -3.35
N TYR A 81 46.78 -18.44 -2.18
CA TYR A 81 45.74 -19.39 -1.81
C TYR A 81 44.34 -18.77 -1.88
N CYS A 82 44.15 -17.56 -1.35
CA CYS A 82 42.86 -16.89 -1.39
C CYS A 82 42.41 -16.56 -2.82
N ASN A 83 43.33 -16.09 -3.67
CA ASN A 83 43.03 -15.82 -5.09
C ASN A 83 42.65 -17.11 -5.83
N LEU A 84 43.47 -18.15 -5.70
CA LEU A 84 43.22 -19.45 -6.30
C LEU A 84 41.89 -20.04 -5.83
N THR A 85 41.62 -19.97 -4.53
CA THR A 85 40.36 -20.42 -3.93
C THR A 85 39.16 -19.69 -4.53
N ARG A 86 39.23 -18.35 -4.60
CA ARG A 86 38.16 -17.54 -5.19
C ARG A 86 37.88 -17.97 -6.63
N ASP A 87 38.92 -18.12 -7.44
CA ASP A 87 38.79 -18.44 -8.86
C ASP A 87 38.29 -19.89 -9.09
N MET A 88 38.69 -20.82 -8.23
CA MET A 88 38.14 -22.20 -8.23
C MET A 88 36.67 -22.23 -7.81
N LEU A 89 36.29 -21.50 -6.76
CA LEU A 89 34.90 -21.39 -6.31
C LEU A 89 34.02 -20.75 -7.38
N GLU A 90 34.51 -19.72 -8.06
CA GLU A 90 33.78 -19.08 -9.16
C GLU A 90 33.48 -20.05 -10.30
N ARG A 91 34.50 -20.79 -10.77
CA ARG A 91 34.34 -21.78 -11.84
C ARG A 91 33.39 -22.91 -11.44
N MET A 92 33.54 -23.41 -10.22
CA MET A 92 32.74 -24.50 -9.68
C MET A 92 31.26 -24.11 -9.53
N MET A 93 30.96 -22.96 -8.91
CA MET A 93 29.57 -22.48 -8.75
C MET A 93 28.93 -22.15 -10.10
N ARG A 94 29.70 -21.64 -11.07
CA ARG A 94 29.21 -21.39 -12.43
C ARG A 94 28.81 -22.70 -13.13
N ARG A 95 29.61 -23.76 -12.99
CA ARG A 95 29.36 -25.07 -13.61
C ARG A 95 28.18 -25.81 -12.96
N ARG A 96 28.11 -25.80 -11.63
CA ARG A 96 27.08 -26.51 -10.83
C ARG A 96 25.96 -25.58 -10.38
N ARG A 97 25.62 -24.57 -11.20
CA ARG A 97 24.67 -23.50 -10.85
C ARG A 97 23.29 -24.03 -10.43
N ALA A 98 22.84 -25.12 -11.05
CA ALA A 98 21.54 -25.74 -10.79
C ALA A 98 21.46 -26.46 -9.44
N GLU A 99 22.60 -26.88 -8.88
CA GLU A 99 22.68 -27.54 -7.58
C GLU A 99 22.78 -26.53 -6.41
N LEU A 100 22.88 -25.24 -6.72
CA LEU A 100 23.07 -24.19 -5.73
C LEU A 100 21.74 -23.79 -5.10
N ASP A 101 21.57 -24.12 -3.82
CA ASP A 101 20.48 -23.63 -2.98
C ASP A 101 20.98 -22.65 -1.91
N PHE A 102 20.05 -21.89 -1.34
CA PHE A 102 20.37 -20.83 -0.39
C PHE A 102 21.06 -21.36 0.88
N LYS A 103 20.69 -22.55 1.39
CA LYS A 103 21.27 -23.07 2.64
C LYS A 103 22.74 -23.40 2.46
N VAL A 104 23.08 -24.06 1.35
CA VAL A 104 24.47 -24.38 1.00
C VAL A 104 25.29 -23.10 0.76
N LEU A 105 24.72 -22.12 0.05
CA LEU A 105 25.36 -20.83 -0.18
C LEU A 105 25.63 -20.07 1.13
N ALA A 106 24.63 -19.99 2.02
CA ALA A 106 24.74 -19.34 3.32
C ALA A 106 25.76 -20.03 4.24
N TYR A 107 25.78 -21.37 4.24
CA TYR A 107 26.79 -22.16 4.94
C TYR A 107 28.20 -21.77 4.47
N ALA A 108 28.40 -21.72 3.15
CA ALA A 108 29.69 -21.39 2.58
C ALA A 108 30.14 -19.95 2.89
N ILE A 109 29.23 -18.98 2.78
CA ILE A 109 29.48 -17.58 3.13
C ILE A 109 29.92 -17.46 4.60
N ASN A 110 29.18 -18.06 5.52
CA ASN A 110 29.48 -17.95 6.96
C ASN A 110 30.89 -18.48 7.30
N HIS A 111 31.27 -19.63 6.73
CA HIS A 111 32.62 -20.17 6.93
C HIS A 111 33.71 -19.34 6.25
N THR A 112 33.41 -18.74 5.09
CA THR A 112 34.33 -17.82 4.42
C THR A 112 34.60 -16.58 5.27
N ILE A 113 33.54 -15.96 5.82
CA ILE A 113 33.65 -14.79 6.70
C ILE A 113 34.51 -15.11 7.94
N MET A 114 34.27 -16.26 8.57
CA MET A 114 35.06 -16.70 9.72
C MET A 114 36.53 -16.91 9.36
N PHE A 115 36.81 -17.53 8.21
CA PHE A 115 38.16 -17.76 7.73
C PHE A 115 38.89 -16.45 7.41
N GLU A 116 38.27 -15.55 6.66
CA GLU A 116 38.84 -14.23 6.34
C GLU A 116 39.08 -13.40 7.60
N SER A 117 38.17 -13.44 8.58
CA SER A 117 38.37 -12.79 9.88
C SER A 117 39.62 -13.30 10.60
N LEU A 118 39.86 -14.62 10.57
CA LEU A 118 41.07 -15.24 11.10
C LEU A 118 42.31 -14.75 10.36
N LEU A 119 42.26 -14.66 9.03
CA LEU A 119 43.38 -14.15 8.22
C LEU A 119 43.66 -12.68 8.49
N CYS A 120 42.64 -11.82 8.56
CA CYS A 120 42.80 -10.40 8.87
C CYS A 120 43.41 -10.17 10.26
N LYS A 121 43.05 -11.00 11.24
CA LYS A 121 43.65 -10.95 12.59
C LYS A 121 45.11 -11.40 12.58
N ARG A 122 45.44 -12.43 11.79
CA ARG A 122 46.80 -12.99 11.71
C ARG A 122 47.74 -12.14 10.87
N PHE A 123 47.22 -11.58 9.78
CA PHE A 123 47.96 -10.80 8.80
C PHE A 123 47.25 -9.45 8.59
N PRO A 124 47.52 -8.46 9.47
CA PRO A 124 46.93 -7.12 9.36
C PRO A 124 47.17 -6.52 7.97
N ALA A 125 46.23 -5.69 7.51
CA ALA A 125 46.26 -5.09 6.18
C ALA A 125 47.55 -4.28 5.95
N LYS A 126 48.14 -4.48 4.78
CA LYS A 126 49.36 -3.79 4.31
C LYS A 126 49.22 -3.52 2.81
N GLU A 127 49.96 -2.57 2.28
CA GLU A 127 49.99 -2.30 0.83
C GLU A 127 50.28 -3.59 0.05
N GLY A 128 49.44 -3.90 -0.94
CA GLY A 128 49.49 -5.15 -1.71
C GLY A 128 48.92 -6.40 -1.01
N PHE A 129 48.51 -6.32 0.26
CA PHE A 129 48.01 -7.44 1.04
C PHE A 129 46.79 -7.08 1.89
N ASN A 130 45.61 -7.38 1.38
CA ASN A 130 44.35 -7.26 2.10
C ASN A 130 43.53 -8.54 1.97
N PHE A 131 43.12 -9.11 3.11
CA PHE A 131 42.31 -10.33 3.18
C PHE A 131 40.84 -10.06 3.44
N ASP A 132 40.44 -8.81 3.66
CA ASP A 132 39.04 -8.43 3.80
C ASP A 132 38.29 -8.71 2.49
N LYS A 133 37.29 -9.60 2.55
CA LYS A 133 36.41 -9.97 1.42
C LYS A 133 37.12 -10.54 0.20
N ILE A 134 38.35 -11.03 0.34
CA ILE A 134 39.19 -11.47 -0.77
C ILE A 134 38.61 -12.69 -1.51
N ILE A 135 37.94 -13.58 -0.79
CA ILE A 135 37.17 -14.73 -1.27
C ILE A 135 35.67 -14.39 -1.25
N TRP A 136 35.12 -13.82 -0.17
CA TRP A 136 33.67 -13.64 0.05
C TRP A 136 32.95 -13.01 -1.15
N ARG A 137 33.56 -12.02 -1.82
CA ARG A 137 33.00 -11.38 -3.03
C ARG A 137 32.61 -12.33 -4.17
N VAL A 138 33.13 -13.57 -4.19
CA VAL A 138 32.75 -14.58 -5.19
C VAL A 138 31.27 -14.97 -5.12
N PHE A 139 30.68 -14.89 -3.92
CA PHE A 139 29.29 -15.31 -3.69
C PHE A 139 28.27 -14.27 -4.16
N ASP A 140 28.68 -13.00 -4.29
CA ASP A 140 27.77 -11.90 -4.64
C ASP A 140 27.08 -12.11 -6.01
N LYS A 141 27.75 -12.78 -6.96
CA LYS A 141 27.20 -13.12 -8.28
C LYS A 141 26.05 -14.14 -8.25
N TYR A 142 25.85 -14.80 -7.11
CA TYR A 142 24.89 -15.90 -6.93
C TYR A 142 23.82 -15.59 -5.89
N MET A 143 23.73 -14.32 -5.44
CA MET A 143 22.75 -13.92 -4.43
C MET A 143 21.30 -13.96 -4.92
N ASP A 144 21.07 -14.12 -6.21
CA ASP A 144 19.74 -14.33 -6.79
C ASP A 144 19.05 -15.60 -6.24
N VAL A 145 19.83 -16.61 -5.79
CA VAL A 145 19.29 -17.79 -5.08
C VAL A 145 18.64 -17.40 -3.76
N PHE A 146 19.28 -16.52 -2.99
CA PHE A 146 18.70 -16.00 -1.74
C PHE A 146 17.47 -15.14 -2.02
N VAL A 147 17.57 -14.21 -2.98
CA VAL A 147 16.44 -13.34 -3.36
C VAL A 147 15.23 -14.19 -3.77
N SER A 148 15.44 -15.24 -4.58
CA SER A 148 14.39 -16.18 -4.99
C SER A 148 13.82 -16.98 -3.81
N ALA A 149 14.66 -17.42 -2.87
CA ALA A 149 14.21 -18.13 -1.68
C ALA A 149 13.36 -17.22 -0.76
N GLN A 150 13.75 -15.95 -0.60
CA GLN A 150 12.99 -14.99 0.19
C GLN A 150 11.69 -14.57 -0.48
N LYS A 151 11.68 -14.46 -1.81
CA LYS A 151 10.44 -14.26 -2.57
C LYS A 151 9.44 -15.40 -2.31
N LYS A 152 9.87 -16.66 -2.46
CA LYS A 152 9.01 -17.83 -2.17
C LYS A 152 8.54 -17.87 -0.72
N ASN A 153 9.38 -17.48 0.23
CA ASN A 153 9.01 -17.38 1.65
C ASN A 153 7.88 -16.35 1.85
N LEU A 154 8.03 -15.15 1.30
CA LEU A 154 7.02 -14.09 1.38
C LEU A 154 5.72 -14.46 0.65
N ASP A 155 5.80 -15.10 -0.52
CA ASP A 155 4.63 -15.56 -1.27
C ASP A 155 3.84 -16.62 -0.47
N ASN A 156 4.53 -17.59 0.14
CA ASN A 156 3.90 -18.59 1.01
C ASN A 156 3.27 -17.95 2.26
N PHE A 157 3.94 -16.94 2.85
CA PHE A 157 3.40 -16.20 3.98
C PHE A 157 2.11 -15.47 3.59
N LEU A 158 2.08 -14.79 2.43
CA LEU A 158 0.90 -14.07 1.94
C LEU A 158 -0.27 -15.02 1.69
N GLU A 159 -0.04 -16.17 1.05
CA GLU A 159 -1.09 -17.16 0.82
C GLU A 159 -1.69 -17.68 2.14
N GLY A 160 -0.84 -17.85 3.15
CA GLY A 160 -1.26 -18.17 4.51
C GLY A 160 -2.14 -17.07 5.14
N CYS A 161 -1.79 -15.79 4.97
CA CYS A 161 -2.60 -14.67 5.43
C CYS A 161 -3.97 -14.63 4.74
N ILE A 162 -4.00 -14.75 3.40
CA ILE A 162 -5.24 -14.76 2.62
C ILE A 162 -6.17 -15.89 3.08
N THR A 163 -5.60 -17.08 3.30
CA THR A 163 -6.35 -18.25 3.77
C THR A 163 -6.96 -18.01 5.16
N ARG A 164 -6.20 -17.44 6.11
CA ARG A 164 -6.70 -17.14 7.47
C ARG A 164 -7.79 -16.08 7.49
N ILE A 165 -7.67 -15.04 6.66
CA ILE A 165 -8.70 -14.00 6.55
C ILE A 165 -9.96 -14.60 5.92
N ARG A 166 -9.81 -15.39 4.85
CA ARG A 166 -10.93 -16.04 4.15
C ARG A 166 -11.67 -17.06 5.03
N SER A 167 -10.96 -17.84 5.83
CA SER A 167 -11.56 -18.83 6.74
C SER A 167 -12.21 -18.20 7.97
N GLY A 168 -12.01 -16.90 8.20
CA GLY A 168 -12.46 -16.19 9.40
C GLY A 168 -11.59 -16.42 10.63
N ALA A 169 -10.48 -17.16 10.52
CA ALA A 169 -9.52 -17.33 11.61
C ALA A 169 -8.89 -16.01 12.06
N GLU A 170 -8.77 -15.04 11.14
CA GLU A 170 -8.32 -13.67 11.41
C GLU A 170 -9.47 -12.65 11.24
N ARG A 171 -10.68 -13.03 11.66
CA ARG A 171 -11.84 -12.11 11.67
C ARG A 171 -11.81 -11.24 12.93
N PRO A 172 -11.88 -9.91 12.83
CA PRO A 172 -11.98 -9.05 13.99
C PRO A 172 -13.25 -9.35 14.79
N VAL A 173 -13.08 -9.56 16.09
CA VAL A 173 -14.17 -9.85 17.02
C VAL A 173 -14.51 -8.57 17.76
N ARG A 174 -15.68 -8.00 17.48
CA ARG A 174 -16.17 -6.75 18.10
C ARG A 174 -16.24 -6.83 19.63
N GLU A 175 -16.55 -8.00 20.17
CA GLU A 175 -16.63 -8.21 21.63
C GLU A 175 -15.26 -8.17 22.32
N ALA A 176 -14.19 -8.49 21.59
CA ALA A 176 -12.83 -8.49 22.11
C ALA A 176 -12.19 -7.09 22.11
N ALA A 177 -12.64 -6.19 21.23
CA ALA A 177 -12.12 -4.83 21.13
C ALA A 177 -13.24 -3.83 20.80
N PRO A 178 -13.43 -2.79 21.63
CA PRO A 178 -14.48 -1.79 21.41
C PRO A 178 -14.22 -0.88 20.20
N SER A 179 -12.95 -0.77 19.78
CA SER A 179 -12.50 0.05 18.65
C SER A 179 -11.80 -0.80 17.59
N ALA A 180 -11.81 -0.32 16.34
CA ALA A 180 -11.14 -0.98 15.23
C ALA A 180 -9.63 -1.06 15.46
N TYR A 181 -8.97 -2.10 14.95
CA TYR A 181 -7.54 -2.31 15.11
C TYR A 181 -6.92 -2.90 13.83
N PRO A 182 -5.60 -2.71 13.61
CA PRO A 182 -4.90 -3.31 12.47
C PRO A 182 -4.89 -4.84 12.58
N LEU A 183 -5.06 -5.54 11.46
CA LEU A 183 -4.98 -6.99 11.41
C LEU A 183 -3.57 -7.46 11.85
N PRO A 184 -3.43 -8.47 12.73
CA PRO A 184 -2.13 -8.94 13.21
C PRO A 184 -1.17 -9.35 12.09
N SER A 185 -1.68 -9.93 11.01
CA SER A 185 -0.88 -10.34 9.85
C SER A 185 -0.11 -9.19 9.18
N SER A 186 -0.58 -7.94 9.30
CA SER A 186 0.19 -6.80 8.79
C SER A 186 1.46 -6.56 9.59
N ALA A 187 1.41 -6.75 10.92
CA ALA A 187 2.60 -6.62 11.77
C ALA A 187 3.62 -7.71 11.46
N ASP A 188 3.16 -8.95 11.30
CA ASP A 188 4.00 -10.09 10.93
C ASP A 188 4.69 -9.88 9.58
N MET A 189 3.99 -9.32 8.60
CA MET A 189 4.54 -8.99 7.28
C MET A 189 5.75 -8.04 7.39
N PHE A 190 5.62 -6.95 8.15
CA PHE A 190 6.73 -6.00 8.34
C PHE A 190 7.85 -6.57 9.20
N LEU A 191 7.55 -7.43 10.18
CA LEU A 191 8.57 -8.12 10.97
C LEU A 191 9.40 -9.08 10.11
N LEU A 192 8.73 -9.87 9.25
CA LEU A 192 9.39 -10.75 8.30
C LEU A 192 10.25 -9.96 7.31
N SER A 193 9.72 -8.85 6.79
CA SER A 193 10.47 -7.94 5.90
C SER A 193 11.72 -7.38 6.59
N LYS A 194 11.62 -6.91 7.84
CA LYS A 194 12.76 -6.44 8.64
C LYS A 194 13.79 -7.54 8.87
N LYS A 195 13.34 -8.77 9.13
CA LYS A 195 14.22 -9.94 9.32
C LYS A 195 15.03 -10.22 8.05
N ILE A 196 14.38 -10.21 6.88
CA ILE A 196 15.04 -10.42 5.57
C ILE A 196 16.09 -9.34 5.31
N VAL A 197 15.76 -8.06 5.56
CA VAL A 197 16.70 -6.94 5.41
C VAL A 197 17.89 -7.03 6.37
N ALA A 198 17.67 -7.52 7.59
CA ALA A 198 18.74 -7.71 8.58
C ALA A 198 19.63 -8.92 8.26
N GLU A 199 19.09 -9.95 7.62
CA GLU A 199 19.83 -11.13 7.18
C GLU A 199 20.72 -10.80 5.98
N SER A 200 20.23 -9.99 5.03
CA SER A 200 20.97 -9.62 3.82
C SER A 200 22.29 -8.88 4.09
N SER A 201 22.37 -8.11 5.19
CA SER A 201 23.60 -7.40 5.56
C SER A 201 24.74 -8.32 6.00
N LYS A 202 24.44 -9.56 6.36
CA LYS A 202 25.41 -10.56 6.81
C LYS A 202 25.88 -11.49 5.69
N LEU A 203 25.18 -11.51 4.57
CA LEU A 203 25.37 -12.52 3.53
C LEU A 203 26.14 -12.01 2.31
N SER A 204 26.03 -10.72 1.98
CA SER A 204 26.70 -10.15 0.80
C SER A 204 27.93 -9.34 1.19
N SER A 205 28.97 -9.43 0.37
CA SER A 205 30.17 -8.59 0.51
C SER A 205 29.87 -7.12 0.16
N ASN A 206 28.82 -6.90 -0.64
CA ASN A 206 28.17 -5.61 -0.93
C ASN A 206 26.68 -5.62 -0.49
N PRO A 207 26.41 -5.40 0.82
CA PRO A 207 25.06 -5.41 1.38
C PRO A 207 24.06 -4.48 0.71
N ASN A 208 24.53 -3.38 0.11
CA ASN A 208 23.68 -2.35 -0.48
C ASN A 208 23.17 -2.75 -1.87
N ALA A 209 24.00 -3.45 -2.66
CA ALA A 209 23.56 -4.04 -3.93
C ALA A 209 22.46 -5.08 -3.68
N LEU A 210 22.71 -6.03 -2.78
CA LEU A 210 21.71 -7.05 -2.43
C LEU A 210 20.42 -6.45 -1.84
N LEU A 211 20.54 -5.38 -1.05
CA LEU A 211 19.36 -4.69 -0.52
C LEU A 211 18.48 -4.13 -1.65
N THR A 212 19.09 -3.65 -2.73
CA THR A 212 18.36 -3.11 -3.88
C THR A 212 17.49 -4.20 -4.53
N ASP A 213 18.05 -5.39 -4.74
CA ASP A 213 17.32 -6.53 -5.31
C ASP A 213 16.18 -7.01 -4.40
N LEU A 214 16.39 -6.98 -3.08
CA LEU A 214 15.37 -7.39 -2.10
C LEU A 214 14.21 -6.41 -2.02
N VAL A 215 14.45 -5.12 -2.26
CA VAL A 215 13.38 -4.11 -2.20
C VAL A 215 12.29 -4.42 -3.20
N ASP A 216 12.61 -4.93 -4.39
CA ASP A 216 11.61 -5.36 -5.37
C ASP A 216 10.75 -6.53 -4.87
N VAL A 217 11.36 -7.46 -4.14
CA VAL A 217 10.62 -8.55 -3.50
C VAL A 217 9.70 -8.03 -2.40
N LEU A 218 10.17 -7.07 -1.58
CA LEU A 218 9.36 -6.44 -0.54
C LEU A 218 8.18 -5.64 -1.13
N ARG A 219 8.41 -4.89 -2.22
CA ARG A 219 7.35 -4.19 -2.97
C ARG A 219 6.29 -5.17 -3.44
N GLY A 220 6.70 -6.28 -4.04
CA GLY A 220 5.81 -7.37 -4.45
C GLY A 220 4.97 -7.89 -3.29
N CYS A 221 5.60 -8.12 -2.13
CA CYS A 221 4.91 -8.58 -0.92
C CYS A 221 3.86 -7.57 -0.42
N PHE A 222 4.21 -6.28 -0.33
CA PHE A 222 3.31 -5.23 0.14
C PHE A 222 2.11 -5.04 -0.80
N ARG A 223 2.34 -5.05 -2.11
CA ARG A 223 1.26 -5.03 -3.12
C ARG A 223 0.38 -6.26 -3.02
N GLY A 224 0.98 -7.44 -2.86
CA GLY A 224 0.27 -8.70 -2.65
C GLY A 224 -0.65 -8.66 -1.43
N TYR A 225 -0.16 -8.13 -0.30
CA TYR A 225 -0.96 -7.95 0.91
C TYR A 225 -2.08 -6.90 0.71
N ALA A 226 -1.76 -5.76 0.12
CA ALA A 226 -2.72 -4.68 -0.16
C ALA A 226 -3.90 -5.16 -1.02
N HIS A 227 -3.63 -5.96 -2.05
CA HIS A 227 -4.68 -6.49 -2.93
C HIS A 227 -5.35 -7.73 -2.36
N GLY A 228 -4.57 -8.74 -1.99
CA GLY A 228 -5.05 -10.06 -1.58
C GLY A 228 -5.67 -10.10 -0.18
N CYS A 229 -5.16 -9.30 0.77
CA CYS A 229 -5.61 -9.33 2.18
C CYS A 229 -6.54 -8.16 2.55
N LEU A 230 -6.45 -7.02 1.85
CA LEU A 230 -7.27 -5.84 2.17
C LEU A 230 -8.32 -5.57 1.10
N THR A 231 -7.90 -5.28 -0.14
CA THR A 231 -8.82 -4.89 -1.22
C THR A 231 -9.83 -5.99 -1.55
N ALA A 232 -9.38 -7.24 -1.65
CA ALA A 232 -10.24 -8.39 -1.97
C ALA A 232 -11.35 -8.64 -0.93
N PHE A 233 -11.19 -8.10 0.29
CA PHE A 233 -12.12 -8.27 1.39
C PHE A 233 -12.93 -7.00 1.71
N LEU A 234 -12.74 -5.92 0.94
CA LEU A 234 -13.60 -4.74 1.05
C LEU A 234 -14.98 -5.01 0.44
N PRO A 235 -16.08 -4.66 1.14
CA PRO A 235 -17.42 -4.78 0.58
C PRO A 235 -17.61 -3.89 -0.66
N SER A 236 -18.24 -4.43 -1.71
CA SER A 236 -18.67 -3.67 -2.89
C SER A 236 -20.17 -3.36 -2.79
N LEU A 237 -20.53 -2.07 -2.68
CA LEU A 237 -21.91 -1.60 -2.62
C LEU A 237 -22.48 -1.24 -4.01
N SER A 238 -21.71 -1.38 -5.09
CA SER A 238 -22.13 -1.05 -6.45
C SER A 238 -22.57 -2.29 -7.24
N SER A 239 -23.81 -2.30 -7.72
CA SER A 239 -24.41 -3.34 -8.57
C SER A 239 -23.99 -3.29 -10.06
N THR A 240 -22.84 -2.71 -10.40
CA THR A 240 -22.50 -2.42 -11.82
C THR A 240 -21.06 -2.68 -12.24
N GLN A 241 -20.34 -3.60 -11.58
CA GLN A 241 -19.08 -4.09 -12.14
C GLN A 241 -18.97 -5.62 -12.09
N SER A 242 -19.12 -6.20 -13.27
CA SER A 242 -18.75 -7.57 -13.62
C SER A 242 -17.23 -7.73 -13.48
N SER A 243 -16.78 -8.13 -12.29
CA SER A 243 -15.42 -8.57 -12.03
C SER A 243 -15.50 -9.90 -11.31
N SER A 244 -14.68 -10.87 -11.72
CA SER A 244 -14.67 -12.29 -11.31
C SER A 244 -14.39 -12.57 -9.82
N ALA A 245 -14.50 -11.58 -8.94
CA ALA A 245 -14.35 -11.69 -7.49
C ALA A 245 -15.69 -11.96 -6.75
N SER A 246 -16.79 -12.15 -7.47
CA SER A 246 -18.16 -12.16 -6.95
C SER A 246 -18.62 -13.46 -6.28
N ILE A 247 -17.77 -14.49 -6.11
CA ILE A 247 -18.19 -15.76 -5.51
C ILE A 247 -18.63 -15.61 -4.05
N LEU A 248 -18.04 -14.67 -3.29
CA LEU A 248 -18.46 -14.40 -1.90
C LEU A 248 -19.76 -13.57 -1.81
N GLN A 249 -20.16 -12.87 -2.87
CA GLN A 249 -21.37 -12.05 -2.87
C GLN A 249 -22.64 -12.90 -3.05
N THR A 250 -22.50 -14.13 -3.56
CA THR A 250 -23.63 -15.04 -3.85
C THR A 250 -24.12 -15.82 -2.62
N LEU A 251 -23.34 -15.93 -1.54
CA LEU A 251 -23.70 -16.75 -0.37
C LEU A 251 -24.44 -15.99 0.76
N MET A 252 -24.74 -14.70 0.59
CA MET A 252 -25.38 -13.88 1.63
C MET A 252 -26.54 -13.00 1.14
N ARG A 253 -27.14 -13.30 -0.01
CA ARG A 253 -28.16 -12.43 -0.59
C ARG A 253 -29.58 -12.83 -0.18
N ASP A 254 -30.07 -12.22 0.88
CA ASP A 254 -31.49 -11.94 1.05
C ASP A 254 -31.78 -10.62 0.29
N GLU A 255 -32.74 -10.63 -0.64
CA GLU A 255 -32.92 -9.63 -1.70
C GLU A 255 -33.57 -8.29 -1.29
N THR A 256 -33.29 -7.78 -0.09
CA THR A 256 -33.85 -6.48 0.34
C THR A 256 -32.78 -5.57 0.93
N ALA A 257 -32.39 -4.55 0.15
CA ALA A 257 -31.44 -3.47 0.46
C ALA A 257 -30.02 -3.91 0.89
N VAL A 258 -29.01 -3.57 0.06
CA VAL A 258 -27.58 -3.86 0.26
C VAL A 258 -27.01 -3.01 1.40
N ARG A 259 -27.40 -3.28 2.64
CA ARG A 259 -26.85 -2.66 3.85
C ARG A 259 -25.77 -3.55 4.44
N LEU A 260 -24.69 -2.94 4.91
CA LEU A 260 -23.66 -3.66 5.64
C LEU A 260 -24.17 -4.08 7.02
N THR A 261 -23.85 -5.30 7.44
CA THR A 261 -24.06 -5.71 8.83
C THR A 261 -23.09 -4.97 9.76
N THR A 262 -23.42 -4.88 11.06
CA THR A 262 -22.54 -4.27 12.06
C THR A 262 -21.14 -4.88 12.08
N ASP A 263 -21.04 -6.19 11.87
CA ASP A 263 -19.75 -6.89 11.78
C ASP A 263 -18.97 -6.51 10.52
N GLN A 264 -19.66 -6.34 9.39
CA GLN A 264 -19.03 -5.90 8.14
C GLN A 264 -18.56 -4.44 8.24
N GLN A 265 -19.32 -3.58 8.90
CA GLN A 265 -18.91 -2.21 9.21
C GLN A 265 -17.65 -2.21 10.09
N PHE A 266 -17.64 -2.98 11.19
CA PHE A 266 -16.49 -3.11 12.06
C PHE A 266 -15.25 -3.64 11.32
N PHE A 267 -15.43 -4.70 10.51
CA PHE A 267 -14.34 -5.25 9.71
C PHE A 267 -13.80 -4.24 8.69
N THR A 268 -14.67 -3.43 8.06
CA THR A 268 -14.26 -2.36 7.15
C THR A 268 -13.45 -1.28 7.88
N CYS A 269 -13.82 -0.93 9.12
CA CYS A 269 -13.03 -0.06 9.97
C CYS A 269 -11.66 -0.67 10.31
N CYS A 270 -11.56 -1.98 10.54
CA CYS A 270 -10.29 -2.68 10.76
C CYS A 270 -9.42 -2.72 9.50
N ILE A 271 -10.00 -2.94 8.31
CA ILE A 271 -9.28 -2.83 7.03
C ILE A 271 -8.71 -1.41 6.87
N LEU A 272 -9.51 -0.38 7.14
CA LEU A 272 -9.05 1.00 7.12
C LEU A 272 -7.88 1.23 8.09
N ALA A 273 -8.02 0.77 9.33
CA ALA A 273 -6.98 0.89 10.35
C ALA A 273 -5.68 0.16 9.95
N THR A 274 -5.81 -1.01 9.32
CA THR A 274 -4.69 -1.79 8.81
C THR A 274 -3.99 -1.04 7.69
N ALA A 275 -4.74 -0.52 6.71
CA ALA A 275 -4.20 0.20 5.58
C ALA A 275 -3.47 1.49 6.00
N ASP A 276 -4.03 2.29 6.91
CA ASP A 276 -3.34 3.49 7.45
C ASP A 276 -2.02 3.12 8.12
N TRP A 277 -2.05 2.12 9.01
CA TRP A 277 -0.86 1.65 9.71
C TRP A 277 0.19 1.08 8.75
N CYS A 278 -0.22 0.33 7.73
CA CYS A 278 0.69 -0.16 6.70
C CYS A 278 1.32 0.98 5.90
N ALA A 279 0.58 2.04 5.57
CA ALA A 279 1.11 3.21 4.88
C ALA A 279 2.18 3.92 5.73
N GLU A 280 1.86 4.22 6.99
CA GLU A 280 2.80 4.85 7.94
C GLU A 280 4.05 3.98 8.16
N THR A 281 3.87 2.66 8.31
CA THR A 281 4.99 1.73 8.52
C THR A 281 5.84 1.57 7.27
N THR A 282 5.25 1.62 6.08
CA THR A 282 5.98 1.62 4.79
C THR A 282 6.87 2.86 4.68
N LEU A 283 6.35 4.03 5.05
CA LEU A 283 7.12 5.27 5.08
C LEU A 283 8.31 5.18 6.05
N GLN A 284 8.08 4.72 7.29
CA GLN A 284 9.15 4.54 8.28
C GLN A 284 10.21 3.52 7.82
N LEU A 285 9.78 2.44 7.15
CA LEU A 285 10.69 1.46 6.58
C LEU A 285 11.53 2.09 5.47
N GLN A 286 10.91 2.84 4.55
CA GLN A 286 11.60 3.55 3.48
C GLN A 286 12.67 4.49 4.03
N GLU A 287 12.35 5.30 5.04
CA GLU A 287 13.30 6.24 5.66
C GLU A 287 14.53 5.50 6.21
N LYS A 288 14.31 4.37 6.90
CA LYS A 288 15.41 3.53 7.40
C LYS A 288 16.23 2.89 6.27
N LEU A 289 15.58 2.47 5.19
CA LEU A 289 16.26 1.89 4.04
C LEU A 289 17.08 2.94 3.27
N LYS A 290 16.56 4.18 3.14
CA LYS A 290 17.24 5.32 2.51
C LYS A 290 18.53 5.73 3.21
N GLN A 291 18.65 5.46 4.51
CA GLN A 291 19.92 5.64 5.25
C GLN A 291 21.04 4.72 4.72
N ARG A 292 20.70 3.59 4.09
CA ARG A 292 21.66 2.66 3.49
C ARG A 292 21.80 2.85 1.98
N VAL A 293 20.68 3.01 1.28
CA VAL A 293 20.62 3.16 -0.18
C VAL A 293 19.60 4.24 -0.54
N GLN A 294 20.09 5.40 -0.99
CA GLN A 294 19.24 6.58 -1.23
C GLN A 294 18.22 6.41 -2.37
N SER A 295 18.47 5.53 -3.33
CA SER A 295 17.59 5.27 -4.48
C SER A 295 16.35 4.44 -4.15
N ILE A 296 16.22 3.93 -2.92
CA ILE A 296 15.07 3.12 -2.52
C ILE A 296 13.81 3.99 -2.46
N ASP A 297 12.77 3.57 -3.19
CA ASP A 297 11.47 4.22 -3.23
C ASP A 297 10.33 3.21 -3.02
N LEU A 298 9.46 3.47 -2.07
CA LEU A 298 8.29 2.70 -1.66
C LEU A 298 7.02 3.59 -1.65
N ASN A 299 7.08 4.77 -2.28
CA ASN A 299 5.95 5.70 -2.30
C ASN A 299 4.72 5.10 -2.97
N GLN A 300 4.89 4.28 -4.02
CA GLN A 300 3.77 3.61 -4.70
C GLN A 300 3.02 2.67 -3.76
N GLU A 301 3.74 1.89 -2.94
CA GLU A 301 3.15 0.99 -1.95
C GLU A 301 2.47 1.76 -0.81
N MET A 302 3.09 2.85 -0.35
CA MET A 302 2.48 3.75 0.64
C MET A 302 1.17 4.37 0.12
N GLU A 303 1.18 4.93 -1.08
CA GLU A 303 0.00 5.52 -1.73
C GLU A 303 -1.10 4.48 -1.96
N LEU A 304 -0.72 3.24 -2.33
CA LEU A 304 -1.67 2.13 -2.47
C LEU A 304 -2.39 1.85 -1.15
N PHE A 305 -1.67 1.78 -0.03
CA PHE A 305 -2.28 1.60 1.28
C PHE A 305 -3.18 2.79 1.68
N TYR A 306 -2.75 4.04 1.45
CA TYR A 306 -3.62 5.20 1.69
C TYR A 306 -4.88 5.20 0.82
N SER A 307 -4.77 4.74 -0.44
CA SER A 307 -5.91 4.58 -1.34
C SER A 307 -6.92 3.57 -0.78
N ILE A 308 -6.46 2.42 -0.29
CA ILE A 308 -7.32 1.41 0.35
C ILE A 308 -8.01 1.97 1.60
N SER A 309 -7.29 2.71 2.45
CA SER A 309 -7.85 3.40 3.62
C SER A 309 -8.99 4.35 3.22
N ASN A 310 -8.79 5.14 2.16
CA ASN A 310 -9.80 6.06 1.63
C ASN A 310 -11.00 5.34 0.99
N ASN A 311 -10.78 4.19 0.33
CA ASN A 311 -11.84 3.39 -0.25
C ASN A 311 -12.70 2.72 0.83
N ALA A 312 -12.07 2.18 1.87
CA ALA A 312 -12.76 1.64 3.05
C ALA A 312 -13.66 2.70 3.72
N LEU A 313 -13.15 3.93 3.87
CA LEU A 313 -13.93 5.06 4.36
C LEU A 313 -15.12 5.38 3.44
N ALA A 314 -14.90 5.37 2.12
CA ALA A 314 -15.96 5.65 1.15
C ALA A 314 -17.08 4.60 1.17
N VAL A 315 -16.73 3.32 1.36
CA VAL A 315 -17.70 2.22 1.55
C VAL A 315 -18.59 2.45 2.76
N LEU A 316 -18.01 2.84 3.91
CA LEU A 316 -18.77 3.16 5.12
C LEU A 316 -19.69 4.37 4.91
N VAL A 317 -19.19 5.42 4.24
CA VAL A 317 -20.00 6.59 3.92
C VAL A 317 -21.18 6.19 3.02
N GLN A 318 -20.94 5.41 1.98
CA GLN A 318 -21.98 4.96 1.05
C GLN A 318 -23.03 4.08 1.75
N ASP A 319 -22.65 3.20 2.67
CA ASP A 319 -23.60 2.39 3.45
C ASP A 319 -24.55 3.27 4.26
N VAL A 320 -24.02 4.21 5.04
CA VAL A 320 -24.85 5.09 5.89
C VAL A 320 -25.66 6.09 5.06
N GLU A 321 -25.08 6.59 3.97
CA GLU A 321 -25.74 7.52 3.07
C GLU A 321 -26.90 6.86 2.31
N SER A 322 -26.71 5.66 1.76
CA SER A 322 -27.76 4.92 1.05
C SER A 322 -28.97 4.57 1.92
N ALA A 323 -28.78 4.49 3.24
CA ALA A 323 -29.88 4.37 4.21
C ALA A 323 -30.92 5.51 4.10
N CYS A 324 -30.50 6.68 3.65
CA CYS A 324 -31.34 7.86 3.53
C CYS A 324 -32.13 7.91 2.21
N ASP A 325 -31.85 7.02 1.25
CA ASP A 325 -32.46 7.07 -0.10
C ASP A 325 -33.97 6.89 -0.05
N ALA A 326 -34.49 5.99 0.78
CA ALA A 326 -35.94 5.77 0.92
C ALA A 326 -36.68 7.03 1.40
N ALA A 327 -36.10 7.76 2.37
CA ALA A 327 -36.65 9.01 2.86
C ALA A 327 -36.62 10.11 1.79
N LEU A 328 -35.52 10.20 1.03
CA LEU A 328 -35.42 11.13 -0.10
C LEU A 328 -36.40 10.79 -1.23
N GLN A 329 -36.68 9.51 -1.48
CA GLN A 329 -37.73 9.10 -2.43
C GLN A 329 -39.13 9.45 -1.92
N ALA A 330 -39.39 9.31 -0.62
CA ALA A 330 -40.64 9.74 -0.03
C ALA A 330 -40.84 11.26 -0.20
N MET A 331 -39.80 12.06 0.03
CA MET A 331 -39.81 13.51 -0.19
C MET A 331 -40.23 13.88 -1.63
N ILE A 332 -39.71 13.19 -2.64
CA ILE A 332 -40.02 13.45 -4.05
C ILE A 332 -41.49 13.15 -4.38
N LYS A 333 -42.13 12.21 -3.66
CA LYS A 333 -43.52 11.80 -3.88
C LYS A 333 -44.54 12.71 -3.20
N ILE A 334 -44.12 13.62 -2.31
CA ILE A 334 -45.02 14.55 -1.63
C ILE A 334 -45.60 15.54 -2.66
N ASN A 335 -46.91 15.78 -2.60
CA ASN A 335 -47.56 16.80 -3.41
C ASN A 335 -47.30 18.20 -2.84
N TRP A 336 -46.14 18.77 -3.15
CA TRP A 336 -45.72 20.09 -2.68
C TRP A 336 -46.56 21.26 -3.19
N SER A 337 -47.41 21.04 -4.20
CA SER A 337 -48.36 22.06 -4.67
C SER A 337 -49.65 22.13 -3.86
N GLY A 338 -50.04 21.02 -3.23
CA GLY A 338 -51.27 20.90 -2.42
C GLY A 338 -51.06 21.14 -0.93
N VAL A 339 -49.89 21.67 -0.52
CA VAL A 339 -49.61 22.00 0.88
C VAL A 339 -50.31 23.31 1.21
N GLU A 340 -51.33 23.27 2.08
CA GLU A 340 -52.15 24.46 2.40
C GLU A 340 -51.58 25.30 3.56
N SER A 341 -50.85 24.68 4.49
CA SER A 341 -50.26 25.36 5.65
C SER A 341 -48.89 24.81 6.02
N VAL A 342 -48.01 25.67 6.50
CA VAL A 342 -46.72 25.28 7.06
C VAL A 342 -46.92 24.72 8.46
N GLY A 343 -46.37 23.53 8.72
CA GLY A 343 -46.44 22.85 10.01
C GLY A 343 -45.06 22.59 10.60
N ASP A 344 -44.94 21.49 11.34
CA ASP A 344 -43.67 20.99 11.87
C ASP A 344 -42.81 20.36 10.76
N GLU A 345 -41.62 19.85 11.12
CA GLU A 345 -40.75 19.16 10.17
C GLU A 345 -41.45 17.97 9.46
N SER A 346 -41.16 17.81 8.17
CA SER A 346 -41.73 16.72 7.37
C SER A 346 -41.22 15.34 7.81
N PRO A 347 -42.01 14.26 7.67
CA PRO A 347 -41.64 12.91 8.10
C PRO A 347 -40.35 12.36 7.48
N TYR A 348 -40.00 12.79 6.26
CA TYR A 348 -38.76 12.38 5.61
C TYR A 348 -37.52 12.92 6.35
N VAL A 349 -37.60 14.12 6.93
CA VAL A 349 -36.52 14.73 7.74
C VAL A 349 -36.32 13.90 9.01
N SER A 350 -37.41 13.58 9.70
CA SER A 350 -37.37 12.74 10.91
C SER A 350 -36.77 11.35 10.60
N SER A 351 -37.13 10.76 9.45
CA SER A 351 -36.60 9.47 9.00
C SER A 351 -35.09 9.53 8.73
N ILE A 352 -34.60 10.55 8.02
CA ILE A 352 -33.16 10.77 7.80
C ILE A 352 -32.43 10.91 9.15
N ARG A 353 -32.94 11.74 10.07
CA ARG A 353 -32.32 11.91 11.40
C ARG A 353 -32.28 10.62 12.19
N SER A 354 -33.35 9.82 12.16
CA SER A 354 -33.40 8.52 12.85
C SER A 354 -32.34 7.55 12.33
N HIS A 355 -32.20 7.43 11.00
CA HIS A 355 -31.16 6.58 10.41
C HIS A 355 -29.75 7.04 10.79
N LEU A 356 -29.47 8.35 10.70
CA LEU A 356 -28.17 8.88 11.08
C LEU A 356 -27.87 8.71 12.58
N ARG A 357 -28.86 8.89 13.46
CA ARG A 357 -28.74 8.62 14.90
C ARG A 357 -28.39 7.17 15.20
N SER A 358 -28.96 6.21 14.46
CA SER A 358 -28.64 4.80 14.68
C SER A 358 -27.23 4.40 14.21
N SER A 359 -26.73 5.00 13.12
CA SER A 359 -25.53 4.52 12.41
C SER A 359 -24.26 5.30 12.76
N VAL A 360 -24.36 6.63 12.93
CA VAL A 360 -23.18 7.49 13.15
C VAL A 360 -22.47 7.22 14.49
N PRO A 361 -23.17 7.05 15.63
CA PRO A 361 -22.55 6.72 16.91
C PRO A 361 -21.80 5.37 16.87
N LEU A 362 -22.35 4.38 16.19
CA LEU A 362 -21.70 3.07 16.04
C LEU A 362 -20.34 3.19 15.33
N ILE A 363 -20.30 3.90 14.20
CA ILE A 363 -19.05 4.15 13.46
C ILE A 363 -18.08 5.04 14.26
N ARG A 364 -18.59 5.98 15.04
CA ARG A 364 -17.78 6.79 15.97
C ARG A 364 -17.04 5.91 16.96
N ASP A 365 -17.75 4.97 17.57
CA ASP A 365 -17.21 4.12 18.64
C ASP A 365 -16.15 3.17 18.06
N PHE A 366 -16.38 2.64 16.84
CA PHE A 366 -15.35 1.89 16.10
C PHE A 366 -14.08 2.72 15.82
N PHE A 367 -14.20 4.03 15.66
CA PHE A 367 -13.08 4.96 15.45
C PHE A 367 -12.67 5.73 16.72
N ALA A 368 -12.97 5.24 17.92
CA ALA A 368 -12.64 5.93 19.17
C ALA A 368 -11.17 6.40 19.24
N ASP A 369 -10.24 5.52 18.84
CA ASP A 369 -8.79 5.78 18.82
C ASP A 369 -8.29 6.42 17.51
N ARG A 370 -9.20 6.66 16.56
CA ARG A 370 -8.93 7.09 15.17
C ARG A 370 -9.80 8.26 14.76
N ARG A 371 -9.88 9.27 15.65
CA ARG A 371 -10.77 10.44 15.50
C ARG A 371 -10.61 11.20 14.17
N LYS A 372 -9.40 11.20 13.57
CA LYS A 372 -9.16 11.80 12.24
C LYS A 372 -10.07 11.19 11.16
N TYR A 373 -10.29 9.87 11.22
CA TYR A 373 -11.13 9.15 10.28
C TYR A 373 -12.61 9.36 10.54
N PHE A 374 -13.04 9.40 11.81
CA PHE A 374 -14.42 9.72 12.14
C PHE A 374 -14.81 11.13 11.68
N ALA A 375 -13.92 12.12 11.87
CA ALA A 375 -14.14 13.47 11.37
C ALA A 375 -14.25 13.51 9.83
N HIS A 376 -13.38 12.78 9.13
CA HIS A 376 -13.41 12.68 7.67
C HIS A 376 -14.67 11.94 7.17
N PHE A 377 -15.07 10.87 7.84
CA PHE A 377 -16.33 10.16 7.61
C PHE A 377 -17.52 11.11 7.69
N CYS A 378 -17.63 11.86 8.79
CA CYS A 378 -18.73 12.82 8.98
C CYS A 378 -18.77 13.87 7.86
N LEU A 379 -17.62 14.45 7.52
CA LEU A 379 -17.52 15.45 6.46
C LEU A 379 -17.96 14.90 5.10
N LYS A 380 -17.49 13.70 4.73
CA LYS A 380 -17.86 13.05 3.47
C LYS A 380 -19.35 12.69 3.45
N LEU A 381 -19.86 12.11 4.55
CA LEU A 381 -21.26 11.74 4.70
C LEU A 381 -22.18 12.95 4.54
N ALA A 382 -21.92 14.03 5.30
CA ALA A 382 -22.71 15.26 5.20
C ALA A 382 -22.64 15.84 3.78
N THR A 383 -21.46 15.87 3.16
CA THR A 383 -21.30 16.40 1.79
C THR A 383 -22.11 15.58 0.77
N GLN A 384 -22.04 14.25 0.82
CA GLN A 384 -22.77 13.38 -0.12
C GLN A 384 -24.28 13.44 0.10
N LEU A 385 -24.72 13.39 1.36
CA LEU A 385 -26.14 13.47 1.70
C LEU A 385 -26.75 14.82 1.28
N VAL A 386 -26.06 15.94 1.51
CA VAL A 386 -26.53 17.26 1.07
C VAL A 386 -26.62 17.34 -0.45
N ASN A 387 -25.68 16.75 -1.19
CA ASN A 387 -25.75 16.70 -2.65
C ASN A 387 -26.95 15.85 -3.14
N LYS A 388 -27.24 14.70 -2.51
CA LYS A 388 -28.43 13.92 -2.83
C LYS A 388 -29.72 14.65 -2.48
N PHE A 389 -29.76 15.31 -1.32
CA PHE A 389 -30.89 16.14 -0.90
C PHE A 389 -31.15 17.28 -1.89
N LEU A 390 -30.11 17.99 -2.34
CA LEU A 390 -30.22 18.98 -3.41
C LEU A 390 -30.79 18.36 -4.70
N GLY A 391 -30.31 17.18 -5.08
CA GLY A 391 -30.84 16.44 -6.22
C GLY A 391 -32.34 16.10 -6.08
N ALA A 392 -32.78 15.70 -4.88
CA ALA A 392 -34.18 15.42 -4.57
C ALA A 392 -35.04 16.70 -4.60
N LEU A 393 -34.56 17.80 -4.01
CA LEU A 393 -35.21 19.12 -4.05
C LEU A 393 -35.55 19.56 -5.47
N PHE A 394 -34.60 19.39 -6.41
CA PHE A 394 -34.85 19.76 -7.82
C PHE A 394 -35.95 18.94 -8.50
N ARG A 395 -36.27 17.75 -7.98
CA ARG A 395 -37.29 16.85 -8.51
C ARG A 395 -38.67 17.05 -7.88
N CYS A 396 -38.78 17.82 -6.79
CA CYS A 396 -40.03 18.03 -6.05
C CYS A 396 -41.04 18.97 -6.74
N ARG A 397 -41.12 19.01 -8.08
CA ARG A 397 -41.93 19.98 -8.84
C ARG A 397 -43.30 19.41 -9.25
N PRO A 398 -44.38 20.21 -9.27
CA PRO A 398 -44.48 21.63 -8.91
C PRO A 398 -44.55 21.88 -7.38
N VAL A 399 -44.14 23.09 -6.93
CA VAL A 399 -44.10 23.52 -5.53
C VAL A 399 -44.88 24.83 -5.39
N SER A 400 -45.80 24.94 -4.41
CA SER A 400 -46.51 26.19 -4.08
C SER A 400 -45.67 27.11 -3.17
N VAL A 401 -46.12 28.34 -2.92
CA VAL A 401 -45.45 29.25 -1.96
C VAL A 401 -45.35 28.61 -0.57
N THR A 402 -46.47 28.10 -0.06
CA THR A 402 -46.58 27.40 1.23
C THR A 402 -45.74 26.11 1.26
N GLY A 403 -45.69 25.35 0.14
CA GLY A 403 -44.82 24.19 0.01
C GLY A 403 -43.33 24.56 0.02
N ALA A 404 -42.94 25.69 -0.57
CA ALA A 404 -41.57 26.19 -0.54
C ALA A 404 -41.15 26.65 0.86
N GLU A 405 -42.06 27.27 1.62
CA GLU A 405 -41.85 27.61 3.03
C GLU A 405 -41.63 26.36 3.89
N GLN A 406 -42.45 25.31 3.69
CA GLN A 406 -42.27 24.03 4.39
C GLN A 406 -40.92 23.38 4.04
N LEU A 407 -40.53 23.34 2.77
CA LEU A 407 -39.21 22.82 2.34
C LEU A 407 -38.04 23.62 2.94
N LEU A 408 -38.21 24.93 3.15
CA LEU A 408 -37.19 25.77 3.78
C LEU A 408 -37.05 25.45 5.27
N LEU A 409 -38.16 25.21 5.98
CA LEU A 409 -38.18 24.72 7.35
C LEU A 409 -37.46 23.38 7.46
N ASP A 410 -37.82 22.42 6.59
CA ASP A 410 -37.20 21.10 6.53
C ASP A 410 -35.69 21.16 6.26
N THR A 411 -35.28 22.06 5.36
CA THR A 411 -33.86 22.31 5.05
C THR A 411 -33.12 22.85 6.27
N HIS A 412 -33.72 23.79 7.00
CA HIS A 412 -33.13 24.33 8.22
C HIS A 412 -33.03 23.28 9.33
N ALA A 413 -34.05 22.44 9.50
CA ALA A 413 -34.04 21.33 10.45
C ALA A 413 -32.91 20.33 10.13
N LEU A 414 -32.77 19.93 8.86
CA LEU A 414 -31.70 19.05 8.42
C LEU A 414 -30.31 19.69 8.62
N LYS A 415 -30.16 20.99 8.30
CA LYS A 415 -28.90 21.73 8.50
C LYS A 415 -28.48 21.72 9.97
N THR A 416 -29.41 22.04 10.86
CA THR A 416 -29.18 22.06 12.31
C THR A 416 -28.75 20.67 12.82
N PHE A 417 -29.39 19.61 12.33
CA PHE A 417 -28.98 18.26 12.66
C PHE A 417 -27.58 17.92 12.13
N LEU A 418 -27.30 18.20 10.85
CA LEU A 418 -26.00 17.92 10.26
C LEU A 418 -24.87 18.68 10.97
N LEU A 419 -25.09 19.92 11.40
CA LEU A 419 -24.11 20.68 12.17
C LEU A 419 -23.76 20.01 13.52
N SER A 420 -24.68 19.27 14.13
CA SER A 420 -24.47 18.55 15.38
C SER A 420 -24.12 17.06 15.19
N MET A 421 -24.17 16.53 13.97
CA MET A 421 -23.99 15.10 13.65
C MET A 421 -22.74 14.44 14.27
N PRO A 422 -21.54 15.06 14.26
CA PRO A 422 -20.36 14.43 14.87
C PRO A 422 -20.48 14.20 16.39
N SER A 423 -21.38 14.92 17.05
CA SER A 423 -21.59 14.88 18.49
C SER A 423 -22.92 14.22 18.89
N VAL A 424 -23.67 13.67 17.92
CA VAL A 424 -24.94 12.98 18.17
C VAL A 424 -24.73 11.82 19.13
N GLU A 425 -25.51 11.76 20.21
CA GLU A 425 -25.44 10.71 21.23
C GLU A 425 -24.02 10.54 21.84
N SER A 426 -23.21 11.62 21.81
CA SER A 426 -21.93 11.65 22.49
C SER A 426 -22.16 11.97 23.96
N SER A 427 -21.57 11.18 24.85
CA SER A 427 -21.49 11.52 26.29
C SER A 427 -20.58 12.72 26.56
N ILE A 428 -19.67 13.02 25.62
CA ILE A 428 -18.72 14.13 25.71
C ILE A 428 -19.18 15.25 24.77
N SER A 429 -19.47 16.42 25.34
CA SER A 429 -19.83 17.63 24.58
C SER A 429 -18.59 18.27 23.95
N THR A 430 -18.09 17.69 22.85
CA THR A 430 -17.07 18.32 22.01
C THR A 430 -17.72 19.05 20.85
N LYS A 431 -17.30 20.29 20.62
CA LYS A 431 -17.71 21.04 19.42
C LYS A 431 -17.15 20.37 18.16
N PRO A 432 -17.95 20.18 17.10
CA PRO A 432 -17.48 19.66 15.83
C PRO A 432 -16.34 20.51 15.24
N PRO A 433 -15.40 19.90 14.48
CA PRO A 433 -14.30 20.64 13.86
C PRO A 433 -14.78 21.78 12.95
N THR A 434 -14.10 22.93 12.96
CA THR A 434 -14.49 24.11 12.16
C THR A 434 -14.53 23.82 10.66
N ILE A 435 -13.63 22.98 10.15
CA ILE A 435 -13.62 22.54 8.75
C ILE A 435 -14.93 21.83 8.39
N TYR A 436 -15.43 20.99 9.30
CA TYR A 436 -16.69 20.29 9.13
C TYR A 436 -17.88 21.26 9.11
N THR A 437 -17.99 22.12 10.13
CA THR A 437 -19.12 23.05 10.25
C THR A 437 -19.17 24.02 9.07
N ASN A 438 -18.02 24.57 8.66
CA ASN A 438 -17.93 25.44 7.48
C ASN A 438 -18.34 24.72 6.19
N GLY A 439 -17.97 23.45 6.03
CA GLY A 439 -18.38 22.62 4.89
C GLY A 439 -19.88 22.41 4.80
N VAL A 440 -20.52 22.05 5.93
CA VAL A 440 -21.97 21.87 6.03
C VAL A 440 -22.72 23.18 5.80
N VAL A 441 -22.30 24.28 6.44
CA VAL A 441 -22.91 25.61 6.22
C VAL A 441 -22.84 25.98 4.74
N LYS A 442 -21.65 25.92 4.13
CA LYS A 442 -21.45 26.31 2.72
C LYS A 442 -22.36 25.53 1.75
N THR A 443 -22.56 24.25 1.99
CA THR A 443 -23.38 23.39 1.12
C THR A 443 -24.87 23.58 1.37
N MET A 444 -25.31 23.64 2.64
CA MET A 444 -26.71 23.86 3.00
C MET A 444 -27.23 25.26 2.66
N THR A 445 -26.41 26.31 2.77
CA THR A 445 -26.82 27.67 2.36
C THR A 445 -27.19 27.72 0.87
N LYS A 446 -26.59 26.88 0.02
CA LYS A 446 -27.01 26.76 -1.39
C LYS A 446 -28.44 26.22 -1.50
N ALA A 447 -28.79 25.20 -0.72
CA ALA A 447 -30.16 24.65 -0.68
C ALA A 447 -31.17 25.70 -0.24
N GLU A 448 -30.85 26.45 0.82
CA GLU A 448 -31.68 27.56 1.32
C GLU A 448 -31.87 28.65 0.26
N MET A 449 -30.80 29.07 -0.44
CA MET A 449 -30.90 30.08 -1.51
C MET A 449 -31.80 29.61 -2.66
N ILE A 450 -31.70 28.34 -3.07
CA ILE A 450 -32.52 27.78 -4.17
C ILE A 450 -34.01 27.84 -3.82
N LEU A 451 -34.36 27.48 -2.57
CA LEU A 451 -35.74 27.50 -2.11
C LEU A 451 -36.28 28.92 -1.96
N LYS A 452 -35.48 29.86 -1.43
CA LYS A 452 -35.88 31.29 -1.31
C LYS A 452 -36.17 31.91 -2.66
N VAL A 453 -35.34 31.64 -3.68
CA VAL A 453 -35.60 32.13 -5.04
C VAL A 453 -36.87 31.48 -5.61
N SER A 454 -37.05 30.16 -5.43
CA SER A 454 -38.23 29.46 -5.96
C SER A 454 -39.54 29.90 -5.30
N GLY A 455 -39.53 30.20 -4.00
CA GLY A 455 -40.68 30.74 -3.27
C GLY A 455 -41.06 32.16 -3.72
N ASN A 456 -40.08 33.05 -3.88
CA ASN A 456 -40.32 34.43 -4.36
C ASN A 456 -40.84 34.47 -5.80
N PHE A 457 -40.46 33.51 -6.66
CA PHE A 457 -41.01 33.39 -8.00
C PHE A 457 -42.49 32.96 -8.01
N CYS A 458 -42.96 32.26 -6.98
CA CYS A 458 -44.37 31.85 -6.89
C CYS A 458 -45.26 32.97 -6.33
N SER A 459 -44.70 33.94 -5.58
CA SER A 459 -45.45 35.11 -5.11
C SER A 459 -45.61 36.22 -6.15
N GLU A 460 -44.73 36.30 -7.15
CA GLU A 460 -44.74 37.37 -8.16
C GLU A 460 -45.64 37.08 -9.39
N TYR A 461 -46.26 35.89 -9.48
CA TYR A 461 -47.00 35.44 -10.66
C TYR A 461 -48.50 35.18 -10.43
N ASP A 462 -49.14 35.96 -9.55
CA ASP A 462 -50.61 36.10 -9.56
C ASP A 462 -51.10 37.22 -10.51
N ASP A 463 -50.21 37.92 -11.22
CA ASP A 463 -50.60 38.93 -12.23
C ASP A 463 -49.72 38.85 -13.51
N PRO A 464 -50.27 38.48 -14.67
CA PRO A 464 -49.50 38.31 -15.93
C PRO A 464 -48.96 39.62 -16.53
N TYR A 465 -49.20 40.80 -15.93
CA TYR A 465 -48.79 42.10 -16.48
C TYR A 465 -47.50 42.70 -15.88
N SER A 466 -46.91 42.12 -14.84
CA SER A 466 -45.72 42.68 -14.16
C SER A 466 -44.38 42.35 -14.85
N PHE A 467 -44.36 41.49 -15.87
CA PHE A 467 -43.14 40.90 -16.45
C PHE A 467 -42.23 41.87 -17.24
N VAL A 468 -42.67 43.08 -17.57
CA VAL A 468 -41.97 43.93 -18.56
C VAL A 468 -40.92 44.88 -17.94
N GLN A 469 -40.80 44.98 -16.61
CA GLN A 469 -39.94 46.04 -16.00
C GLN A 469 -38.94 45.61 -14.90
N GLY A 470 -38.73 44.32 -14.65
CA GLY A 470 -37.80 43.86 -13.61
C GLY A 470 -36.36 43.62 -14.07
N ASN A 471 -35.39 44.40 -13.57
CA ASN A 471 -33.95 44.08 -13.68
C ASN A 471 -33.62 42.78 -12.91
N HIS A 472 -33.41 41.68 -13.60
CA HIS A 472 -33.10 40.39 -12.99
C HIS A 472 -31.61 40.22 -12.63
N SER A 473 -31.34 39.58 -11.49
CA SER A 473 -29.96 39.27 -11.03
C SER A 473 -29.27 38.21 -11.92
N PRO A 474 -27.92 38.17 -11.99
CA PRO A 474 -27.18 37.17 -12.76
C PRO A 474 -27.49 35.71 -12.38
N LEU A 475 -27.80 35.45 -11.11
CA LEU A 475 -28.20 34.13 -10.60
C LEU A 475 -29.57 33.70 -11.15
N THR A 476 -30.47 34.65 -11.38
CA THR A 476 -31.79 34.45 -11.99
C THR A 476 -31.66 33.96 -13.44
N ILE A 477 -30.68 34.51 -14.17
CA ILE A 477 -30.37 34.12 -15.55
C ILE A 477 -29.73 32.72 -15.57
N GLU A 478 -28.86 32.40 -14.61
CA GLU A 478 -28.20 31.09 -14.56
C GLU A 478 -29.14 29.95 -14.13
N PHE A 479 -30.11 30.25 -13.25
CA PHE A 479 -31.19 29.33 -12.89
C PHE A 479 -32.11 29.05 -14.09
N ARG A 480 -32.51 30.09 -14.85
CA ARG A 480 -33.23 29.93 -16.12
C ARG A 480 -32.40 29.14 -17.14
N LYS A 481 -31.10 29.43 -17.32
CA LYS A 481 -30.22 28.69 -18.25
C LYS A 481 -30.10 27.20 -17.91
N LYS A 482 -30.02 26.85 -16.62
CA LYS A 482 -30.02 25.44 -16.18
C LYS A 482 -31.41 24.80 -16.34
N GLN A 483 -32.48 25.56 -16.13
CA GLN A 483 -33.86 25.13 -16.36
C GLN A 483 -34.14 24.85 -17.85
N THR A 484 -33.70 25.72 -18.76
CA THR A 484 -33.80 25.52 -20.21
C THR A 484 -32.94 24.33 -20.66
N ARG A 485 -31.72 24.15 -20.12
CA ARG A 485 -30.88 22.99 -20.43
C ARG A 485 -31.45 21.67 -19.92
N TYR A 486 -32.13 21.66 -18.77
CA TYR A 486 -32.76 20.45 -18.23
C TYR A 486 -34.04 20.10 -19.01
N GLN A 487 -34.86 21.10 -19.37
CA GLN A 487 -36.02 20.88 -20.24
C GLN A 487 -35.65 20.53 -21.68
N GLN A 488 -34.58 21.09 -22.23
CA GLN A 488 -34.04 20.66 -23.51
C GLN A 488 -33.50 19.24 -23.43
N LYS A 489 -32.79 18.85 -22.35
CA LYS A 489 -32.35 17.45 -22.18
C LYS A 489 -33.53 16.47 -22.07
N THR A 490 -34.59 16.79 -21.35
CA THR A 490 -35.77 15.91 -21.26
C THR A 490 -36.60 15.92 -22.55
N PHE A 491 -36.63 17.02 -23.30
CA PHE A 491 -37.22 17.08 -24.64
C PHE A 491 -36.41 16.27 -25.65
N TRP A 492 -35.08 16.35 -25.64
CA TRP A 492 -34.19 15.55 -26.50
C TRP A 492 -34.23 14.06 -26.15
N ILE A 493 -34.34 13.70 -24.87
CA ILE A 493 -34.49 12.29 -24.45
C ILE A 493 -35.88 11.74 -24.87
N ARG A 494 -36.96 12.52 -24.73
CA ARG A 494 -38.30 12.12 -25.21
C ARG A 494 -38.46 12.12 -26.73
N THR A 495 -37.65 12.89 -27.45
CA THR A 495 -37.65 12.90 -28.93
C THR A 495 -36.68 11.87 -29.53
N TRP A 496 -35.67 11.41 -28.78
CA TRP A 496 -34.81 10.29 -29.16
C TRP A 496 -35.53 8.94 -29.08
N ASP A 497 -36.36 8.70 -28.05
CA ASP A 497 -37.18 7.47 -27.95
C ASP A 497 -38.28 7.37 -29.03
N ASN A 498 -38.52 8.44 -29.80
CA ASN A 498 -39.54 8.48 -30.87
C ASN A 498 -38.95 8.55 -32.29
N LYS A 499 -37.62 8.40 -32.45
CA LYS A 499 -36.94 8.53 -33.76
C LYS A 499 -36.09 7.31 -34.17
N GLU A 500 -36.57 6.10 -33.90
CA GLU A 500 -36.10 4.89 -34.60
C GLU A 500 -36.72 4.69 -36.00
N LEU A 501 -37.48 5.66 -36.54
CA LEU A 501 -38.19 5.47 -37.82
C LEU A 501 -37.73 6.28 -39.03
N LEU A 502 -36.69 7.12 -38.95
CA LEU A 502 -36.18 7.81 -40.14
C LEU A 502 -34.65 7.91 -40.14
N ASN A 503 -34.01 6.78 -40.45
CA ASN A 503 -32.83 6.79 -41.29
C ASN A 503 -33.20 7.42 -42.65
N VAL A 504 -32.19 8.02 -43.31
CA VAL A 504 -32.16 8.55 -44.68
C VAL A 504 -32.15 10.09 -44.76
N CYS A 505 -31.06 10.60 -45.34
CA CYS A 505 -30.77 11.99 -45.76
C CYS A 505 -30.28 12.96 -44.66
N PHE A 506 -28.95 13.13 -44.53
CA PHE A 506 -28.23 14.33 -44.99
C PHE A 506 -26.79 14.30 -44.44
N LEU A 507 -25.91 13.66 -45.20
CA LEU A 507 -24.47 13.93 -45.22
C LEU A 507 -24.25 15.03 -46.26
N SER A 508 -24.20 16.29 -45.84
CA SER A 508 -23.50 17.35 -46.59
C SER A 508 -23.48 18.63 -45.76
N GLU A 509 -22.35 19.35 -45.84
CA GLU A 509 -22.14 20.74 -45.39
C GLU A 509 -21.58 20.93 -43.97
N ILE A 510 -20.33 20.47 -43.80
CA ILE A 510 -19.32 21.21 -43.04
C ILE A 510 -18.55 22.05 -44.07
N ASN A 511 -18.80 23.36 -44.10
CA ASN A 511 -17.79 24.43 -44.29
C ASN A 511 -18.50 25.80 -44.41
N SER A 512 -18.67 26.47 -43.26
CA SER A 512 -18.26 27.85 -43.02
C SER A 512 -18.60 28.29 -41.60
#